data_AF-A0A239E965-F1
#
_entry.id   AF-A0A239E965-F1
#
_cell.length_a   1.000
_cell.length_b   1.000
_cell.length_c   1.000
_cell.angle_alpha   90.00
_cell.angle_beta   90.00
_cell.angle_gamma   90.00
#
_symmetry.space_group_name_H-M   'P 1'
#
loop_
_entity.id
_entity.type
_entity.pdbx_description
1 polymer ?
#
loop_
_entity_poly.entity_id
_entity_poly.type
_entity_poly.pdbx_seq_one_letter_code
_entity_poly.pdbx_strand_id
1 'polypeptide(L)'
;MALTNLTVQVDSERGPFYQPGWDFYLTDLNSTVGGKYIYVGYQTNGKQPITNVNFIAYSSAQANSIPGWNWSPADLNSGAGGKYIYMYWNYDAGRQPIQSLAFVVTNQSVPPQIPGFQHVGCDLNEGAGGDYIWAYYSTTETRVAQVKELFTRPE
;
A
#
# COMPACT_ATOMS: atom_id res chain seq x y z
N MET A 1 -17.07 5.12 -1.49
CA MET A 1 -17.39 3.68 -1.50
C MET A 1 -16.25 2.92 -0.86
N ALA A 2 -16.57 1.91 -0.04
CA ALA A 2 -15.58 1.07 0.63
C ALA A 2 -14.72 0.29 -0.37
N LEU A 3 -13.48 0.00 0.02
CA LEU A 3 -12.59 -0.90 -0.70
C LEU A 3 -13.12 -2.33 -0.56
N THR A 4 -13.10 -3.10 -1.64
CA THR A 4 -13.60 -4.49 -1.64
C THR A 4 -12.51 -5.47 -2.04
N ASN A 5 -11.51 -5.02 -2.79
CA ASN A 5 -10.37 -5.83 -3.21
C ASN A 5 -9.12 -4.95 -3.22
N LEU A 6 -7.98 -5.57 -2.97
CA LEU A 6 -6.66 -4.97 -3.11
C LEU A 6 -5.79 -5.86 -3.99
N THR A 7 -4.84 -5.24 -4.68
CA THR A 7 -3.80 -5.92 -5.45
C THR A 7 -2.51 -5.10 -5.40
N VAL A 8 -1.43 -5.65 -5.92
CA VAL A 8 -0.15 -4.96 -6.11
C VAL A 8 0.29 -5.17 -7.56
N GLN A 9 0.69 -4.09 -8.21
CA GLN A 9 1.38 -4.12 -9.49
C GLN A 9 2.86 -3.85 -9.23
N VAL A 10 3.73 -4.73 -9.75
CA VAL A 10 5.19 -4.63 -9.66
C VAL A 10 5.76 -4.66 -11.06
N ASP A 11 6.52 -3.64 -11.43
CA ASP A 11 7.08 -3.55 -12.78
C ASP A 11 8.50 -2.95 -12.80
N SER A 12 9.22 -3.17 -13.89
CA SER A 12 10.51 -2.53 -14.16
C SER A 12 10.35 -1.13 -14.75
N GLU A 13 9.18 -0.82 -15.29
CA GLU A 13 8.84 0.47 -15.86
C GLU A 13 7.87 1.25 -14.98
N ARG A 14 7.88 2.58 -15.12
CA ARG A 14 7.05 3.47 -14.32
C ARG A 14 5.58 3.36 -14.72
N GLY A 15 4.78 2.78 -13.84
CA GLY A 15 3.32 2.72 -13.93
C GLY A 15 2.59 3.81 -13.12
N PRO A 16 1.40 3.51 -12.54
CA PRO A 16 0.68 2.24 -12.67
C PRO A 16 0.11 2.05 -14.09
N PHE A 17 0.26 0.84 -14.63
CA PHE A 17 -0.34 0.44 -15.89
C PHE A 17 -1.84 0.17 -15.72
N TYR A 18 -2.62 0.62 -16.70
CA TYR A 18 -4.04 0.35 -16.74
C TYR A 18 -4.32 -1.16 -16.67
N GLN A 19 -5.19 -1.53 -15.74
CA GLN A 19 -5.72 -2.89 -15.62
C GLN A 19 -7.25 -2.81 -15.57
N PRO A 20 -7.98 -3.49 -16.48
CA PRO A 20 -9.43 -3.42 -16.51
C PRO A 20 -10.08 -3.75 -15.16
N GLY A 21 -10.93 -2.84 -14.68
CA GLY A 21 -11.66 -3.00 -13.43
C GLY A 21 -10.85 -2.69 -12.16
N TRP A 22 -9.62 -2.19 -12.28
CA TRP A 22 -8.79 -1.76 -11.16
C TRP A 22 -8.44 -0.29 -11.25
N ASP A 23 -8.57 0.40 -10.14
CA ASP A 23 -7.96 1.70 -9.92
C ASP A 23 -6.66 1.52 -9.14
N PHE A 24 -5.74 2.49 -9.22
CA PHE A 24 -4.46 2.44 -8.52
C PHE A 24 -4.18 3.71 -7.74
N TYR A 25 -3.55 3.52 -6.57
CA TYR A 25 -2.86 4.61 -5.89
C TYR A 25 -1.60 4.96 -6.69
N LEU A 26 -1.32 6.25 -6.85
CA LEU A 26 -0.24 6.75 -7.70
C LEU A 26 1.11 6.82 -6.98
N THR A 27 1.16 6.54 -5.68
CA THR A 27 2.41 6.52 -4.93
C THR A 27 3.19 5.25 -5.27
N ASP A 28 4.37 5.41 -5.87
CA ASP A 28 5.35 4.34 -5.99
C ASP A 28 5.95 4.02 -4.61
N LEU A 29 5.75 2.78 -4.16
CA LEU A 29 6.16 2.33 -2.83
C LEU A 29 7.68 2.12 -2.70
N ASN A 30 8.44 2.27 -3.79
CA ASN A 30 9.90 2.24 -3.81
C ASN A 30 10.50 3.60 -4.24
N SER A 31 9.70 4.66 -4.25
CA SER A 31 10.02 5.94 -4.91
C SER A 31 11.35 6.56 -4.48
N THR A 32 11.80 6.34 -3.24
CA THR A 32 12.98 7.01 -2.66
C THR A 32 14.19 6.08 -2.48
N VAL A 33 14.02 4.79 -2.76
CA VAL A 33 15.05 3.74 -2.59
C VAL A 33 15.45 3.08 -3.90
N GLY A 34 14.62 3.22 -4.93
CA GLY A 34 14.83 2.57 -6.20
C GLY A 34 14.36 1.13 -6.23
N GLY A 35 14.82 0.34 -7.20
CA GLY A 35 14.26 -0.99 -7.48
C GLY A 35 13.04 -0.94 -8.40
N LYS A 36 12.11 -1.88 -8.22
CA LYS A 36 10.89 -1.99 -9.02
C LYS A 36 9.92 -0.85 -8.71
N TYR A 37 9.11 -0.46 -9.69
CA TYR A 37 7.97 0.43 -9.48
C TYR A 37 6.80 -0.38 -8.92
N ILE A 38 6.26 0.05 -7.79
CA ILE A 38 5.28 -0.74 -7.04
C ILE A 38 4.07 0.11 -6.70
N TYR A 39 2.89 -0.32 -7.14
CA TYR A 39 1.64 0.40 -6.94
C TYR A 39 0.57 -0.51 -6.35
N VAL A 40 -0.17 0.02 -5.37
CA VAL A 40 -1.33 -0.67 -4.80
C VAL A 40 -2.57 -0.38 -5.64
N GLY A 41 -3.24 -1.43 -6.09
CA GLY A 41 -4.51 -1.35 -6.80
C GLY A 41 -5.68 -1.67 -5.88
N TYR A 42 -6.87 -1.16 -6.23
CA TYR A 42 -8.09 -1.42 -5.49
C TYR A 42 -9.33 -1.55 -6.39
N GLN A 43 -10.37 -2.16 -5.82
CA GLN A 43 -11.74 -2.15 -6.38
C GLN A 43 -12.73 -1.73 -5.29
N THR A 44 -13.89 -1.20 -5.70
CA THR A 44 -14.98 -0.82 -4.78
C THR A 44 -16.36 -1.34 -5.18
N ASN A 45 -16.44 -2.14 -6.23
CA ASN A 45 -17.67 -2.71 -6.75
C ASN A 45 -17.89 -4.18 -6.31
N GLY A 46 -17.02 -4.71 -5.45
CA GLY A 46 -17.15 -6.05 -4.89
C GLY A 46 -18.28 -6.17 -3.86
N LYS A 47 -18.58 -7.41 -3.46
CA LYS A 47 -19.70 -7.72 -2.57
C LYS A 47 -19.41 -7.50 -1.08
N GLN A 48 -18.16 -7.60 -0.68
CA GLN A 48 -17.75 -7.55 0.72
C GLN A 48 -16.67 -6.48 0.93
N PRO A 49 -16.87 -5.53 1.85
CA PRO A 49 -15.90 -4.49 2.11
C PRO A 49 -14.74 -5.00 2.95
N ILE A 50 -13.53 -4.55 2.62
CA ILE A 50 -12.33 -4.71 3.43
C ILE A 50 -12.49 -3.90 4.70
N THR A 51 -12.15 -4.49 5.83
CA THR A 51 -12.27 -3.86 7.15
C THR A 51 -10.96 -3.77 7.90
N ASN A 52 -9.94 -4.51 7.45
CA ASN A 52 -8.59 -4.42 7.97
C ASN A 52 -7.60 -4.53 6.83
N VAL A 53 -6.51 -3.79 6.98
CA VAL A 53 -5.29 -3.90 6.17
C VAL A 53 -4.11 -3.98 7.13
N ASN A 54 -3.01 -4.60 6.73
CA ASN A 54 -1.74 -4.52 7.42
C ASN A 54 -0.57 -4.66 6.46
N PHE A 55 0.57 -4.10 6.83
CA PHE A 55 1.83 -4.20 6.11
C PHE A 55 2.88 -4.75 7.07
N ILE A 56 3.49 -5.88 6.70
CA ILE A 56 4.38 -6.62 7.59
C ILE A 56 5.72 -6.82 6.91
N ALA A 57 6.79 -6.41 7.59
CA ALA A 57 8.17 -6.62 7.20
C ALA A 57 8.70 -7.97 7.72
N TYR A 58 9.45 -8.67 6.88
CA TYR A 58 10.07 -9.95 7.18
C TYR A 58 11.56 -9.93 6.81
N SER A 59 12.35 -10.77 7.49
CA SER A 59 13.76 -11.01 7.17
C SER A 59 13.96 -11.91 5.95
N SER A 60 12.91 -12.58 5.48
CA SER A 60 12.94 -13.47 4.31
C SER A 60 11.64 -13.41 3.55
N ALA A 61 11.68 -13.75 2.26
CA ALA A 61 10.50 -13.85 1.42
C ALA A 61 9.46 -14.81 2.02
N GLN A 62 8.18 -14.46 1.88
CA GLN A 62 7.07 -15.29 2.33
C GLN A 62 6.46 -16.04 1.15
N ALA A 63 6.02 -17.28 1.39
CA ALA A 63 5.39 -18.12 0.38
C ALA A 63 3.86 -18.21 0.52
N ASN A 64 3.30 -17.80 1.66
CA ASN A 64 1.89 -17.95 1.97
C ASN A 64 1.35 -16.75 2.75
N SER A 65 0.02 -16.57 2.70
CA SER A 65 -0.67 -15.62 3.57
C SER A 65 -0.62 -16.06 5.04
N ILE A 66 -0.97 -15.15 5.94
CA ILE A 66 -1.25 -15.47 7.35
C ILE A 66 -2.69 -15.97 7.54
N PRO A 67 -2.98 -16.81 8.55
CA PRO A 67 -4.31 -17.38 8.76
C PRO A 67 -5.40 -16.31 8.89
N GLY A 68 -6.48 -16.44 8.12
CA GLY A 68 -7.62 -15.51 8.14
C GLY A 68 -7.42 -14.20 7.38
N TRP A 69 -6.30 -14.06 6.65
CA TRP A 69 -6.04 -12.88 5.82
C TRP A 69 -5.84 -13.27 4.35
N ASN A 70 -6.29 -12.37 3.47
CA ASN A 70 -5.89 -12.31 2.08
C ASN A 70 -4.59 -11.52 1.99
N TRP A 71 -3.86 -11.70 0.89
CA TRP A 71 -2.60 -11.01 0.68
C TRP A 71 -2.27 -10.91 -0.80
N SER A 72 -1.33 -10.02 -1.12
CA SER A 72 -0.60 -10.05 -2.39
C SER A 72 0.77 -10.68 -2.15
N PRO A 73 1.18 -11.69 -2.94
CA PRO A 73 2.50 -12.32 -2.80
C PRO A 73 3.65 -11.43 -3.31
N ALA A 74 3.35 -10.22 -3.78
CA ALA A 74 4.34 -9.24 -4.20
C ALA A 74 5.07 -8.65 -3.00
N ASP A 75 6.40 -8.68 -3.05
CA ASP A 75 7.26 -7.93 -2.12
C ASP A 75 7.21 -6.44 -2.48
N LEU A 76 6.73 -5.62 -1.55
CA LEU A 76 6.58 -4.18 -1.70
C LEU A 76 7.91 -3.42 -1.68
N ASN A 77 9.02 -4.10 -1.39
CA ASN A 77 10.38 -3.55 -1.39
C ASN A 77 11.23 -4.18 -2.51
N SER A 78 10.58 -4.77 -3.52
CA SER A 78 11.26 -5.60 -4.51
C SER A 78 12.33 -4.81 -5.29
N GLY A 79 13.56 -5.32 -5.26
CA GLY A 79 14.69 -4.72 -5.97
C GLY A 79 15.34 -3.53 -5.26
N ALA A 80 14.83 -3.09 -4.10
CA ALA A 80 15.41 -2.01 -3.32
C ALA A 80 16.43 -2.50 -2.27
N GLY A 81 16.43 -3.80 -1.94
CA GLY A 81 17.46 -4.43 -1.10
C GLY A 81 17.23 -4.37 0.41
N GLY A 82 16.02 -4.03 0.86
CA GLY A 82 15.62 -4.00 2.27
C GLY A 82 14.89 -5.25 2.76
N LYS A 83 13.97 -5.06 3.72
CA LYS A 83 13.07 -6.11 4.22
C LYS A 83 12.10 -6.56 3.13
N TYR A 84 11.66 -7.81 3.21
CA TYR A 84 10.55 -8.32 2.41
C TYR A 84 9.23 -7.86 3.03
N ILE A 85 8.47 -7.03 2.33
CA ILE A 85 7.28 -6.38 2.87
C ILE A 85 6.06 -6.84 2.10
N TYR A 86 5.01 -7.27 2.82
CA TYR A 86 3.79 -7.79 2.19
C TYR A 86 2.55 -7.07 2.73
N MET A 87 1.58 -6.85 1.84
CA MET A 87 0.26 -6.31 2.17
C MET A 87 -0.73 -7.44 2.43
N TYR A 88 -1.44 -7.33 3.55
CA TYR A 88 -2.49 -8.24 3.97
C TYR A 88 -3.80 -7.47 4.15
N TRP A 89 -4.93 -8.10 3.85
CA TRP A 89 -6.25 -7.56 4.17
C TRP A 89 -7.26 -8.65 4.51
N ASN A 90 -8.29 -8.32 5.27
CA ASN A 90 -9.37 -9.24 5.55
C ASN A 90 -10.73 -8.54 5.64
N TYR A 91 -11.74 -9.36 5.90
CA TYR A 91 -13.13 -8.96 5.97
C TYR A 91 -13.71 -9.43 7.31
N ASP A 92 -14.06 -8.49 8.17
CA ASP A 92 -14.65 -8.72 9.48
C ASP A 92 -15.96 -7.93 9.57
N ALA A 93 -17.09 -8.65 9.60
CA ALA A 93 -18.42 -8.05 9.59
C ALA A 93 -18.69 -7.10 10.77
N GLY A 94 -17.93 -7.19 11.87
CA GLY A 94 -18.09 -6.32 13.04
C GLY A 94 -17.36 -4.98 12.94
N ARG A 95 -16.60 -4.72 11.88
CA ARG A 95 -15.74 -3.54 11.75
C ARG A 95 -16.20 -2.60 10.66
N GLN A 96 -15.89 -1.32 10.84
CA GLN A 96 -16.21 -0.29 9.85
C GLN A 96 -15.43 -0.53 8.55
N PRO A 97 -16.08 -0.46 7.38
CA PRO A 97 -15.43 -0.58 6.09
C PRO A 97 -14.32 0.44 5.87
N ILE A 98 -13.17 0.00 5.36
CA ILE A 98 -12.12 0.88 4.90
C ILE A 98 -12.59 1.56 3.61
N GLN A 99 -12.60 2.89 3.61
CA GLN A 99 -12.99 3.73 2.47
C GLN A 99 -11.79 4.21 1.65
N SER A 100 -10.62 4.36 2.25
CA SER A 100 -9.42 4.82 1.56
C SER A 100 -8.16 4.26 2.20
N LEU A 101 -7.12 4.07 1.39
CA LEU A 101 -5.73 4.04 1.85
C LEU A 101 -5.05 5.38 1.52
N ALA A 102 -3.93 5.64 2.18
CA ALA A 102 -2.98 6.68 1.81
C ALA A 102 -1.56 6.18 2.05
N PHE A 103 -0.63 6.61 1.20
CA PHE A 103 0.80 6.29 1.30
C PHE A 103 1.57 7.60 1.33
N VAL A 104 2.24 7.87 2.43
CA VAL A 104 2.92 9.15 2.67
C VAL A 104 4.42 8.95 2.67
N VAL A 105 5.08 9.55 1.68
CA VAL A 105 6.52 9.66 1.59
C VAL A 105 6.99 10.81 2.48
N THR A 106 7.95 10.57 3.37
CA THR A 106 8.47 11.58 4.30
C THR A 106 9.85 11.22 4.82
N ASN A 107 10.66 12.22 5.14
CA ASN A 107 11.93 12.03 5.85
C ASN A 107 11.75 11.79 7.37
N GLN A 108 10.52 11.71 7.86
CA GLN A 108 10.21 11.47 9.26
C GLN A 108 10.18 9.97 9.58
N SER A 109 11.04 9.55 10.51
CA SER A 109 11.12 8.18 11.01
C SER A 109 9.94 7.75 11.88
N VAL A 110 8.95 8.61 12.03
CA VAL A 110 7.70 8.36 12.77
C VAL A 110 6.55 8.75 11.85
N PRO A 111 5.47 7.94 11.77
CA PRO A 111 4.31 8.26 10.95
C PRO A 111 3.68 9.60 11.36
N PRO A 112 3.59 10.60 10.46
CA PRO A 112 2.90 11.85 10.76
C PRO A 112 1.41 11.61 11.06
N GLN A 113 0.83 12.43 11.93
CA GLN A 113 -0.60 12.39 12.16
C GLN A 113 -1.34 13.02 10.98
N ILE A 114 -2.31 12.28 10.42
CA ILE A 114 -3.13 12.72 9.29
C ILE A 114 -4.59 12.72 9.76
N PRO A 115 -5.26 13.88 9.82
CA PRO A 115 -6.66 13.95 10.21
C PRO A 115 -7.53 13.01 9.36
N GLY A 116 -8.38 12.22 10.02
CA GLY A 116 -9.26 11.25 9.37
C GLY A 116 -8.60 9.94 8.93
N PHE A 117 -7.28 9.79 9.11
CA PHE A 117 -6.54 8.59 8.73
C PHE A 117 -5.84 7.95 9.94
N GLN A 118 -5.75 6.62 9.92
CA GLN A 118 -5.07 5.81 10.93
C GLN A 118 -3.86 5.13 10.29
N HIS A 119 -2.68 5.33 10.88
CA HIS A 119 -1.45 4.67 10.46
C HIS A 119 -1.57 3.15 10.61
N VAL A 120 -0.92 2.39 9.72
CA VAL A 120 -0.93 0.94 9.74
C VAL A 120 0.35 0.34 9.18
N GLY A 121 0.88 -0.66 9.88
CA GLY A 121 2.01 -1.46 9.42
C GLY A 121 3.39 -0.87 9.70
N CYS A 122 4.38 -1.37 8.97
CA CYS A 122 5.76 -0.92 9.02
C CYS A 122 6.05 0.24 8.06
N ASP A 123 7.30 0.72 8.06
CA ASP A 123 7.84 1.52 6.97
C ASP A 123 7.91 0.65 5.71
N LEU A 124 7.35 1.12 4.59
CA LEU A 124 7.35 0.36 3.34
C LEU A 124 8.72 0.33 2.64
N ASN A 125 9.67 1.14 3.09
CA ASN A 125 11.08 1.12 2.67
C ASN A 125 12.01 0.49 3.72
N GLU A 126 11.48 -0.23 4.70
CA GLU A 126 12.26 -0.68 5.86
C GLU A 126 13.53 -1.43 5.43
N GLY A 127 14.68 -0.90 5.84
CA GLY A 127 16.00 -1.49 5.57
C GLY A 127 16.57 -1.25 4.16
N ALA A 128 15.82 -0.62 3.25
CA ALA A 128 16.33 -0.23 1.93
C ALA A 128 17.05 1.14 1.95
N GLY A 129 16.82 1.94 2.99
CA GLY A 129 17.34 3.31 3.10
C GLY A 129 16.32 4.33 2.61
N GLY A 130 16.78 5.52 2.20
CA GLY A 130 15.92 6.56 1.65
C GLY A 130 14.94 7.20 2.65
N ASP A 131 13.94 7.88 2.13
CA ASP A 131 12.82 8.41 2.92
C ASP A 131 11.83 7.30 3.28
N TYR A 132 11.14 7.47 4.40
CA TYR A 132 10.11 6.57 4.90
C TYR A 132 8.85 6.65 4.06
N ILE A 133 8.16 5.52 3.93
CA ILE A 133 6.82 5.48 3.32
C ILE A 133 5.85 4.83 4.31
N TRP A 134 4.94 5.64 4.84
CA TRP A 134 3.97 5.22 5.84
C TRP A 134 2.60 4.97 5.20
N ALA A 135 2.01 3.82 5.49
CA ALA A 135 0.66 3.48 5.05
C ALA A 135 -0.40 3.89 6.09
N TYR A 136 -1.55 4.32 5.58
CA TYR A 136 -2.71 4.69 6.39
C TYR A 136 -3.97 4.11 5.79
N TYR A 137 -4.99 3.94 6.63
CA TYR A 137 -6.35 3.68 6.19
C TYR A 137 -7.33 4.68 6.81
N SER A 138 -8.47 4.88 6.15
CA SER A 138 -9.59 5.62 6.71
C SER A 138 -10.90 4.87 6.49
N THR A 139 -11.80 4.95 7.48
CA THR A 139 -13.18 4.44 7.40
C THR A 139 -14.20 5.54 7.17
N THR A 140 -13.77 6.81 7.14
CA THR A 140 -14.64 7.99 7.00
C THR A 140 -14.23 8.88 5.83
N GLU A 141 -12.94 9.02 5.58
CA GLU A 141 -12.43 9.81 4.46
C GLU A 141 -12.66 9.06 3.16
N THR A 142 -13.27 9.76 2.22
CA THR A 142 -13.40 9.27 0.85
C THR A 142 -12.14 9.62 0.08
N ARG A 143 -11.76 8.76 -0.87
CA ARG A 143 -10.59 8.99 -1.73
C ARG A 143 -10.71 10.37 -2.38
N VAL A 144 -9.77 11.25 -2.10
CA VAL A 144 -9.68 12.54 -2.80
C VAL A 144 -9.37 12.25 -4.26
N ALA A 145 -10.07 12.89 -5.19
CA ALA A 145 -9.76 12.79 -6.61
C ALA A 145 -8.30 13.21 -6.84
N GLN A 146 -7.43 12.20 -6.98
CA GLN A 146 -6.06 12.24 -7.49
C GLN A 146 -5.32 13.57 -7.24
N VAL A 147 -4.56 13.64 -6.15
CA VAL A 147 -3.40 14.53 -6.17
C VAL A 147 -2.43 13.91 -7.16
N LYS A 148 -2.39 14.49 -8.37
CA LYS A 148 -1.29 14.31 -9.32
C LYS A 148 0.02 14.50 -8.55
N GLU A 149 0.80 13.43 -8.50
CA GLU A 149 2.21 13.31 -8.14
C GLU A 149 2.79 14.46 -7.28
N LEU A 150 2.95 14.22 -5.97
CA LEU A 150 3.84 15.05 -5.14
C LEU A 150 5.31 14.61 -5.22
N PHE A 151 5.60 13.49 -5.88
CA PHE A 151 6.97 13.02 -6.06
C PHE A 151 7.14 12.31 -7.40
N THR A 152 8.00 12.88 -8.24
CA THR A 152 8.58 12.24 -9.41
C THR A 152 9.92 11.68 -8.98
N ARG A 153 10.09 10.34 -9.01
CA ARG A 153 11.42 9.73 -8.85
C ARG A 153 12.33 10.31 -9.94
N PRO A 154 13.49 10.91 -9.60
CA PRO A 154 14.46 11.32 -10.60
C PRO A 154 14.91 10.09 -11.39
N GLU A 155 14.94 10.21 -12.72
CA GLU A 155 15.51 9.18 -13.61
C GLU A 155 16.99 8.92 -13.29
#